data_AF-A0A2P6Q6T0-F1
#
_entry.id   AF-A0A2P6Q6T0-F1
#
_cell.length_a   1.000
_cell.length_b   1.000
_cell.length_c   1.000
_cell.angle_alpha   90.00
_cell.angle_beta   90.00
_cell.angle_gamma   90.00
#
_symmetry.space_group_name_H-M   'P 1'
#
loop_
_entity.id
_entity.type
_entity.pdbx_description
1 polymer ?
#
loop_
_entity_poly.entity_id
_entity_poly.type
_entity_poly.pdbx_seq_one_letter_code
_entity_poly.pdbx_strand_id
1 'polypeptide(L)'
;MVNVLNQYLPTCSIINSYETKERLRIRITDSSNQGWEIPQDLLPRQTPQTSHHSIPENDLIFTLHTTTPFGFTVTRRFSNDVAFDATPNPSNPSSILVFKDQYIQLSSSLPKTRSSLYGLGEHTKASFKLQSNQTLTLWTADIFSSIPDLNLYGSHPFYMDVRSSSGDGKVNAGTTISWHGCKLRRRQDYI
;
A
#
# COMPACT_ATOMS: atom_id res chain seq x y z
N MET A 1 1.82 9.80 -22.44
CA MET A 1 0.41 9.96 -22.03
C MET A 1 0.33 9.82 -20.53
N VAL A 2 -0.01 10.87 -19.80
CA VAL A 2 -0.50 10.72 -18.43
C VAL A 2 -1.95 10.32 -18.60
N ASN A 3 -2.33 9.11 -18.20
CA ASN A 3 -3.74 8.86 -17.92
C ASN A 3 -4.04 9.54 -16.60
N VAL A 4 -4.22 10.86 -16.67
CA VAL A 4 -4.86 11.63 -15.62
C VAL A 4 -6.33 11.25 -15.70
N LEU A 5 -6.69 10.15 -15.03
CA LEU A 5 -8.09 9.94 -14.66
C LEU A 5 -8.36 10.89 -13.49
N ASN A 6 -8.54 12.18 -13.80
CA ASN A 6 -9.12 13.16 -12.90
C ASN A 6 -10.60 12.83 -12.76
N GLN A 7 -10.90 11.76 -12.04
CA GLN A 7 -12.26 11.48 -11.63
C GLN A 7 -12.53 12.27 -10.35
N TYR A 8 -13.20 13.42 -10.51
CA TYR A 8 -13.70 14.23 -9.42
C TYR A 8 -14.82 13.46 -8.72
N LEU A 9 -14.46 12.57 -7.79
CA LEU A 9 -15.39 12.11 -6.78
C LEU A 9 -15.50 13.23 -5.74
N PRO A 10 -16.71 13.56 -5.23
CA PRO A 10 -16.99 14.85 -4.58
C PRO A 10 -16.20 15.17 -3.29
N THR A 11 -15.20 14.39 -2.89
CA THR A 11 -14.37 14.65 -1.69
C THR A 11 -12.89 14.22 -1.78
N CYS A 12 -12.38 13.65 -2.89
CA CYS A 12 -10.99 13.17 -2.95
C CYS A 12 -10.42 13.08 -4.38
N SER A 13 -9.12 13.37 -4.55
CA SER A 13 -8.32 13.19 -5.77
C SER A 13 -7.33 12.03 -5.61
N ILE A 14 -7.11 11.27 -6.68
CA ILE A 14 -6.14 10.17 -6.74
C ILE A 14 -5.17 10.43 -7.89
N ILE A 15 -3.88 10.48 -7.55
CA ILE A 15 -2.81 10.78 -8.49
C ILE A 15 -1.82 9.62 -8.44
N ASN A 16 -1.57 8.99 -9.59
CA ASN A 16 -0.47 8.05 -9.75
C ASN A 16 0.73 8.76 -10.39
N SER A 17 1.93 8.40 -9.96
CA SER A 17 3.18 8.94 -10.50
C SER A 17 4.27 7.86 -10.48
N TYR A 18 4.98 7.73 -11.59
CA TYR A 18 6.12 6.82 -11.70
C TYR A 18 7.38 7.60 -11.36
N GLU A 19 7.90 7.41 -10.15
CA GLU A 19 9.09 8.12 -9.69
C GLU A 19 10.37 7.47 -10.24
N THR A 20 10.38 6.14 -10.38
CA THR A 20 11.45 5.37 -11.06
C THR A 20 10.84 4.18 -11.83
N LYS A 21 11.69 3.40 -12.52
CA LYS A 21 11.28 2.15 -13.21
C LYS A 21 10.58 1.13 -12.30
N GLU A 22 10.94 1.16 -11.03
CA GLU A 22 10.53 0.17 -10.03
C GLU A 22 9.65 0.79 -8.92
N ARG A 23 9.38 2.10 -8.99
CA ARG A 23 8.64 2.83 -7.94
C ARG A 23 7.45 3.58 -8.51
N LEU A 24 6.28 3.05 -8.22
CA LEU A 24 4.99 3.72 -8.40
C LEU A 24 4.58 4.38 -7.08
N ARG A 25 4.22 5.66 -7.13
CA ARG A 25 3.62 6.39 -6.02
C ARG A 25 2.17 6.69 -6.33
N ILE A 26 1.29 6.32 -5.41
CA ILE A 26 -0.14 6.65 -5.43
C ILE A 26 -0.39 7.64 -4.31
N ARG A 27 -0.97 8.79 -4.64
CA ARG A 27 -1.31 9.85 -3.69
C ARG A 27 -2.83 10.05 -3.71
N ILE A 28 -3.43 9.99 -2.52
CA ILE A 28 -4.86 10.16 -2.29
C ILE A 28 -5.00 11.38 -1.39
N THR A 29 -5.64 12.44 -1.87
CA THR A 29 -5.76 13.73 -1.16
C THR A 29 -7.17 14.25 -1.22
N ASP A 30 -7.61 14.98 -0.21
CA ASP A 30 -8.84 15.77 -0.31
C ASP A 30 -8.74 16.73 -1.51
N SER A 31 -9.82 16.81 -2.30
CA SER A 31 -9.89 17.68 -3.49
C SER A 31 -10.09 19.16 -3.14
N SER A 32 -10.57 19.44 -1.93
CA SER A 32 -10.97 20.76 -1.45
C SER A 32 -10.01 21.38 -0.44
N ASN A 33 -9.23 20.56 0.28
CA ASN A 33 -8.33 21.00 1.32
C ASN A 33 -6.94 20.35 1.21
N GLN A 34 -5.90 21.09 1.54
CA GLN A 34 -4.56 20.55 1.65
C GLN A 34 -4.39 19.93 3.04
N GLY A 35 -4.51 18.60 3.12
CA GLY A 35 -4.21 17.85 4.34
C GLY A 35 -2.74 17.96 4.75
N TRP A 36 -2.44 17.59 6.00
CA TRP A 36 -1.06 17.56 6.51
C TRP A 36 -0.22 16.51 5.79
N GLU A 37 0.96 16.90 5.31
CA GLU A 37 1.98 16.01 4.76
C GLU A 37 3.31 16.27 5.43
N ILE A 38 4.16 15.24 5.55
CA ILE A 38 5.51 15.40 6.11
C ILE A 38 6.27 16.42 5.23
N PRO A 39 6.82 17.51 5.80
CA PRO A 39 7.56 18.50 5.06
C PRO A 39 8.72 17.92 4.22
N GLN A 40 8.95 18.51 3.06
CA GLN A 40 9.89 18.02 2.05
C GLN A 40 11.36 18.16 2.49
N ASP A 41 11.64 19.15 3.32
CA ASP A 41 12.92 19.40 3.99
C ASP A 41 13.24 18.34 5.06
N LEU A 42 12.22 17.85 5.78
CA LEU A 42 12.39 16.78 6.76
C LEU A 42 12.53 15.39 6.10
N LEU A 43 11.82 15.17 4.99
CA LEU A 43 11.85 13.90 4.28
C LEU A 43 11.84 14.14 2.77
N PRO A 44 13.04 14.33 2.17
CA PRO A 44 13.18 14.58 0.74
C PRO A 44 12.60 13.45 -0.09
N ARG A 45 11.60 13.77 -0.90
CA ARG A 45 10.97 12.87 -1.87
C ARG A 45 11.27 13.35 -3.28
N GLN A 46 11.33 12.44 -4.24
CA GLN A 46 11.40 12.89 -5.62
C GLN A 46 10.11 13.62 -5.97
N THR A 47 10.23 14.87 -6.40
CA THR A 47 9.12 15.55 -7.07
C THR A 47 8.94 14.86 -8.42
N PRO A 48 7.71 14.55 -8.83
CA PRO A 48 7.48 13.96 -10.14
C PRO A 48 8.11 14.86 -11.21
N GLN A 49 9.13 14.37 -11.90
CA GLN A 49 9.66 15.09 -13.05
C GLN A 49 8.54 15.14 -14.09
N THR A 50 8.25 16.34 -14.59
CA THR A 50 7.21 16.65 -15.57
C THR A 50 7.41 15.99 -16.95
N SER A 51 8.34 15.04 -17.09
CA SER A 51 8.56 14.32 -18.34
C SER A 51 7.55 13.19 -18.50
N HIS A 52 6.55 13.47 -19.31
CA HIS A 52 5.40 12.67 -19.76
C HIS A 52 5.75 11.37 -20.53
N HIS A 53 6.70 10.58 -20.06
CA HIS A 53 6.97 9.28 -20.64
C HIS A 53 6.42 8.20 -19.73
N SER A 54 5.41 7.48 -20.22
CA SER A 54 5.27 6.06 -19.93
C SER A 54 6.65 5.47 -20.16
N ILE A 55 7.44 5.29 -19.09
CA ILE A 55 8.76 4.69 -19.22
C ILE A 55 8.46 3.29 -19.78
N PRO A 56 8.88 2.97 -21.01
CA PRO A 56 8.47 1.73 -21.68
C PRO A 56 8.82 0.47 -20.86
N GLU A 57 9.73 0.63 -19.90
CA GLU A 57 10.30 -0.39 -19.03
C GLU A 57 9.66 -0.48 -17.62
N ASN A 58 8.59 0.27 -17.31
CA ASN A 58 7.93 0.12 -16.01
C ASN A 58 7.25 -1.25 -15.89
N ASP A 59 7.71 -2.06 -14.95
CA ASP A 59 7.06 -3.33 -14.61
C ASP A 59 5.72 -3.09 -13.88
N LEU A 60 5.53 -1.97 -13.19
CA LEU A 60 4.29 -1.69 -12.47
C LEU A 60 3.24 -1.00 -13.34
N ILE A 61 2.02 -1.54 -13.35
CA ILE A 61 0.86 -0.98 -14.05
C ILE A 61 -0.20 -0.61 -13.02
N PHE A 62 -0.60 0.66 -13.00
CA PHE A 62 -1.73 1.13 -12.20
C PHE A 62 -3.02 1.07 -13.01
N THR A 63 -4.07 0.47 -12.44
CA THR A 63 -5.40 0.41 -13.05
C THR A 63 -6.44 0.93 -12.06
N LEU A 64 -7.19 1.97 -12.45
CA LEU A 64 -8.31 2.48 -11.69
C LEU A 64 -9.60 1.76 -12.13
N HIS A 65 -10.34 1.22 -11.16
CA HIS A 65 -11.63 0.55 -11.37
C HIS A 65 -12.75 1.50 -10.95
N THR A 66 -13.50 1.99 -11.93
CA THR A 66 -14.60 2.95 -11.72
C THR A 66 -15.91 2.26 -11.35
N THR A 67 -15.84 1.34 -10.38
CA THR A 67 -17.00 0.67 -9.78
C THR A 67 -17.62 1.54 -8.68
N THR A 68 -18.76 1.14 -8.14
CA THR A 68 -19.38 1.78 -6.96
C THR A 68 -19.46 0.76 -5.82
N PRO A 69 -18.66 0.90 -4.74
CA PRO A 69 -17.56 1.86 -4.56
C PRO A 69 -16.38 1.60 -5.52
N PHE A 70 -15.51 2.59 -5.68
CA PHE A 70 -14.36 2.49 -6.60
C PHE A 70 -13.21 1.70 -5.96
N GLY A 71 -12.27 1.26 -6.78
CA GLY A 71 -11.05 0.59 -6.33
C GLY A 71 -9.91 0.77 -7.32
N PHE A 72 -8.72 0.27 -6.99
CA PHE A 72 -7.59 0.26 -7.93
C PHE A 72 -6.70 -0.95 -7.70
N THR A 73 -5.94 -1.32 -8.73
CA THR A 73 -4.94 -2.38 -8.65
C THR A 73 -3.59 -1.89 -9.14
N VAL A 74 -2.54 -2.51 -8.63
CA VAL A 74 -1.17 -2.42 -9.16
C VAL A 74 -0.75 -3.81 -9.58
N THR A 75 -0.46 -3.99 -10.87
CA THR A 75 -0.05 -5.28 -11.44
C THR A 75 1.35 -5.21 -12.01
N ARG A 76 2.06 -6.34 -11.98
CA ARG A 76 3.33 -6.52 -12.70
C ARG A 76 3.05 -6.83 -14.16
N ARG A 77 3.68 -6.10 -15.08
CA ARG A 77 3.48 -6.18 -16.52
C ARG A 77 3.85 -7.56 -17.05
N PHE A 78 4.99 -8.10 -16.61
CA PHE A 78 5.54 -9.32 -17.21
C PHE A 78 4.85 -10.59 -16.68
N SER A 79 4.57 -10.66 -15.38
CA SER A 79 3.96 -11.83 -14.76
C SER A 79 2.44 -11.76 -14.64
N ASN A 80 1.84 -10.60 -14.91
CA ASN A 80 0.45 -10.26 -14.57
C ASN A 80 0.13 -10.45 -13.08
N ASP A 81 1.15 -10.48 -12.22
CA ASP A 81 0.98 -10.67 -10.80
C ASP A 81 0.44 -9.41 -10.14
N VAL A 82 -0.64 -9.51 -9.37
CA VAL A 82 -1.27 -8.37 -8.70
C VAL A 82 -0.50 -8.02 -7.44
N ALA A 83 0.34 -7.00 -7.49
CA ALA A 83 1.18 -6.53 -6.38
C ALA A 83 0.35 -5.87 -5.27
N PHE A 84 -0.70 -5.14 -5.64
CA PHE A 84 -1.61 -4.45 -4.71
C PHE A 84 -3.03 -4.43 -5.27
N ASP A 85 -4.02 -4.72 -4.44
CA ASP A 85 -5.41 -4.86 -4.86
C ASP A 85 -6.38 -4.22 -3.86
N ALA A 86 -6.71 -2.96 -4.11
CA ALA A 86 -7.72 -2.21 -3.36
C ALA A 86 -9.07 -2.23 -4.07
N THR A 87 -9.44 -3.33 -4.72
CA THR A 87 -10.80 -3.51 -5.21
C THR A 87 -11.76 -3.79 -4.04
N PRO A 88 -12.92 -3.13 -4.01
CA PRO A 88 -13.89 -3.37 -2.95
C PRO A 88 -14.57 -4.72 -3.14
N ASN A 89 -14.67 -5.46 -2.05
CA ASN A 89 -15.43 -6.69 -1.95
C ASN A 89 -16.79 -6.39 -1.30
N PRO A 90 -17.92 -6.54 -2.02
CA PRO A 90 -19.26 -6.28 -1.50
C PRO A 90 -19.61 -7.08 -0.24
N SER A 91 -19.01 -8.26 -0.07
CA SER A 91 -19.21 -9.13 1.09
C SER A 91 -18.30 -8.75 2.28
N ASN A 92 -17.36 -7.82 2.11
CA ASN A 92 -16.46 -7.37 3.16
C ASN A 92 -16.32 -5.83 3.14
N PRO A 93 -17.14 -5.09 3.92
CA PRO A 93 -17.06 -3.63 3.99
C PRO A 93 -15.70 -3.08 4.44
N SER A 94 -14.87 -3.89 5.13
CA SER A 94 -13.51 -3.48 5.51
C SER A 94 -12.53 -3.39 4.33
N SER A 95 -12.92 -3.86 3.15
CA SER A 95 -12.13 -3.72 1.91
C SER A 95 -12.34 -2.38 1.19
N ILE A 96 -13.38 -1.64 1.56
CA ILE A 96 -13.75 -0.40 0.89
C ILE A 96 -12.78 0.71 1.34
N LEU A 97 -12.28 1.50 0.39
CA LEU A 97 -11.51 2.71 0.69
C LEU A 97 -12.43 3.74 1.36
N VAL A 98 -12.08 4.14 2.58
CA VAL A 98 -12.77 5.20 3.33
C VAL A 98 -11.79 6.34 3.54
N PHE A 99 -12.20 7.56 3.19
CA PHE A 99 -11.39 8.75 3.35
C PHE A 99 -12.21 9.81 4.11
N LYS A 100 -11.87 10.03 5.37
CA LYS A 100 -12.45 11.04 6.27
C LYS A 100 -11.31 11.75 7.00
N ASP A 101 -11.59 12.95 7.50
CA ASP A 101 -10.62 13.84 8.16
C ASP A 101 -9.71 13.12 9.20
N GLN A 102 -10.30 12.32 10.09
CA GLN A 102 -9.57 11.58 11.13
C GLN A 102 -9.61 10.05 10.94
N TYR A 103 -10.02 9.58 9.76
CA TYR A 103 -10.11 8.14 9.49
C TYR A 103 -9.88 7.81 8.01
N ILE A 104 -8.76 7.14 7.75
CA ILE A 104 -8.42 6.59 6.44
C ILE A 104 -8.39 5.08 6.56
N GLN A 105 -9.16 4.39 5.72
CA GLN A 105 -9.12 2.94 5.56
C GLN A 105 -8.67 2.62 4.15
N LEU A 106 -7.56 1.92 4.03
CA LEU A 106 -7.07 1.35 2.79
C LEU A 106 -6.84 -0.13 3.05
N SER A 107 -7.30 -0.98 2.14
CA SER A 107 -7.01 -2.41 2.23
C SER A 107 -6.46 -2.93 0.91
N SER A 108 -5.57 -3.91 1.00
CA SER A 108 -5.13 -4.69 -0.16
C SER A 108 -5.42 -6.15 0.05
N SER A 109 -6.09 -6.79 -0.91
CA SER A 109 -6.20 -8.24 -0.96
C SER A 109 -4.81 -8.85 -1.19
N LEU A 110 -4.54 -10.02 -0.59
CA LEU A 110 -3.28 -10.74 -0.73
C LEU A 110 -3.47 -12.24 -1.02
N PRO A 111 -2.61 -12.83 -1.85
CA PRO A 111 -2.55 -14.27 -2.06
C PRO A 111 -2.11 -15.04 -0.78
N LYS A 112 -3.05 -15.68 -0.10
CA LYS A 112 -2.85 -16.42 1.18
C LYS A 112 -1.65 -17.36 1.21
N THR A 113 -1.53 -18.18 0.17
CA THR A 113 -0.63 -19.34 0.16
C THR A 113 0.79 -18.98 -0.28
N ARG A 114 0.98 -17.80 -0.88
CA ARG A 114 2.29 -17.38 -1.42
C ARG A 114 2.83 -16.10 -0.81
N SER A 115 2.02 -15.27 -0.18
CA SER A 115 2.48 -13.98 0.38
C SER A 115 3.08 -14.14 1.77
N SER A 116 4.29 -13.63 1.96
CA SER A 116 4.99 -13.62 3.26
C SER A 116 5.41 -12.19 3.58
N LEU A 117 4.77 -11.62 4.61
CA LEU A 117 4.95 -10.22 4.97
C LEU A 117 5.97 -10.04 6.09
N TYR A 118 6.74 -8.96 6.00
CA TYR A 118 7.77 -8.55 6.96
C TYR A 118 7.72 -7.02 7.13
N GLY A 119 8.13 -6.50 8.30
CA GLY A 119 8.18 -5.07 8.59
C GLY A 119 7.07 -4.61 9.53
N LEU A 120 6.47 -3.45 9.25
CA LEU A 120 5.43 -2.78 10.04
C LEU A 120 5.85 -2.51 11.49
N GLY A 121 7.13 -2.18 11.70
CA GLY A 121 7.68 -1.96 13.03
C GLY A 121 7.28 -0.62 13.68
N GLU A 122 7.58 -0.40 14.95
CA GLU A 122 8.37 -1.28 15.82
C GLU A 122 7.50 -2.13 16.76
N HIS A 123 7.75 -3.46 16.76
CA HIS A 123 7.09 -4.43 17.64
C HIS A 123 8.05 -5.57 17.98
N THR A 124 7.99 -6.05 19.22
CA THR A 124 8.61 -7.33 19.58
C THR A 124 7.69 -8.49 19.18
N LYS A 125 8.20 -9.39 18.34
CA LYS A 125 7.47 -10.53 17.80
C LYS A 125 8.27 -11.82 17.91
N ALA A 126 7.58 -12.93 18.15
CA ALA A 126 8.19 -14.26 18.20
C ALA A 126 8.69 -14.76 16.82
N SER A 127 8.22 -14.14 15.73
CA SER A 127 8.60 -14.48 14.37
C SER A 127 8.89 -13.22 13.57
N PHE A 128 9.92 -13.27 12.72
CA PHE A 128 10.22 -12.21 11.76
C PHE A 128 9.14 -12.12 10.68
N LYS A 129 8.61 -13.26 10.23
CA LYS A 129 7.45 -13.31 9.34
C LYS A 129 6.20 -12.92 10.13
N LEU A 130 5.51 -11.90 9.65
CA LEU A 130 4.24 -11.49 10.24
C LEU A 130 3.25 -12.65 10.14
N GLN A 131 2.59 -12.97 11.25
CA GLN A 131 1.47 -13.91 11.33
C GLN A 131 0.18 -13.28 10.81
N SER A 132 -0.81 -14.09 10.42
CA SER A 132 -2.13 -13.61 10.04
C SER A 132 -2.95 -13.18 11.26
N ASN A 133 -4.03 -12.41 11.01
CA ASN A 133 -5.04 -12.04 12.02
C ASN A 133 -4.47 -11.30 13.24
N GLN A 134 -3.51 -10.41 13.01
CA GLN A 134 -2.94 -9.54 14.04
C GLN A 134 -3.15 -8.07 13.71
N THR A 135 -3.22 -7.23 14.73
CA THR A 135 -3.25 -5.77 14.60
C THR A 135 -1.90 -5.22 15.02
N LEU A 136 -1.30 -4.38 14.18
CA LEU A 136 -0.01 -3.75 14.44
C LEU A 136 -0.25 -2.25 14.57
N THR A 137 -0.20 -1.75 15.80
CA THR A 137 -0.36 -0.31 16.06
C THR A 137 0.98 0.38 15.81
N LEU A 138 0.99 1.45 15.03
CA LEU A 138 2.15 2.32 14.85
C LEU A 138 1.86 3.63 15.57
N TRP A 139 2.42 3.75 16.78
CA TRP A 139 2.37 4.94 17.61
C TRP A 139 3.59 4.91 18.53
N THR A 140 4.47 5.90 18.42
CA THR A 140 5.69 5.93 19.23
C THR A 140 5.33 6.04 20.71
N ALA A 141 5.72 5.07 21.51
CA ALA A 141 5.42 5.01 22.94
C ALA A 141 6.62 4.50 23.74
N ASP A 142 6.77 5.03 24.94
CA ASP A 142 7.77 4.58 25.91
C ASP A 142 7.27 3.30 26.62
N ILE A 143 7.54 2.16 25.98
CA ILE A 143 7.09 0.83 26.43
C ILE A 143 8.29 -0.12 26.36
N PHE A 144 8.46 -0.96 27.37
CA PHE A 144 9.52 -1.97 27.40
C PHE A 144 9.36 -2.97 26.24
N SER A 145 10.43 -3.15 25.46
CA SER A 145 10.45 -4.08 24.32
C SER A 145 10.36 -5.56 24.72
N SER A 146 10.49 -5.89 26.01
CA SER A 146 10.25 -7.24 26.51
C SER A 146 8.77 -7.64 26.48
N ILE A 147 7.84 -6.68 26.33
CA ILE A 147 6.41 -6.95 26.23
C ILE A 147 6.06 -7.16 24.74
N PRO A 148 5.67 -8.38 24.33
CA PRO A 148 5.37 -8.66 22.93
C PRO A 148 4.10 -7.94 22.47
N ASP A 149 4.00 -7.76 21.14
CA ASP A 149 2.79 -7.30 20.44
C ASP A 149 2.31 -5.86 20.74
N LEU A 150 3.04 -5.07 21.51
CA LEU A 150 2.78 -3.64 21.74
C LEU A 150 3.54 -2.76 20.74
N ASN A 151 3.01 -1.55 20.50
CA ASN A 151 3.73 -0.47 19.81
C ASN A 151 4.88 0.04 20.70
N LEU A 152 6.03 0.30 20.08
CA LEU A 152 7.26 0.70 20.79
C LEU A 152 7.72 2.10 20.35
N TYR A 153 9.03 2.37 20.43
CA TYR A 153 9.63 3.68 20.24
C TYR A 153 9.59 4.15 18.78
N GLY A 154 9.64 3.21 17.83
CA GLY A 154 9.64 3.48 16.40
C GLY A 154 8.28 3.30 15.71
N SER A 155 8.08 4.03 14.61
CA SER A 155 6.95 3.84 13.69
C SER A 155 7.44 3.80 12.25
N HIS A 156 7.48 2.59 11.70
CA HIS A 156 7.96 2.27 10.36
C HIS A 156 6.82 1.61 9.56
N PRO A 157 5.95 2.42 8.91
CA PRO A 157 4.80 1.92 8.12
C PRO A 157 5.23 1.33 6.75
N PHE A 158 6.23 0.45 6.80
CA PHE A 158 6.87 -0.19 5.68
C PHE A 158 6.64 -1.70 5.76
N TYR A 159 6.33 -2.35 4.64
CA TYR A 159 6.38 -3.81 4.61
C TYR A 159 6.99 -4.35 3.32
N MET A 160 7.54 -5.54 3.44
CA MET A 160 8.00 -6.36 2.34
C MET A 160 7.09 -7.57 2.21
N ASP A 161 6.60 -7.84 1.00
CA ASP A 161 5.85 -9.03 0.64
C ASP A 161 6.72 -9.93 -0.26
N VAL A 162 7.23 -11.01 0.31
CA VAL A 162 7.98 -12.04 -0.42
C VAL A 162 7.00 -13.10 -0.90
N ARG A 163 6.90 -13.26 -2.22
CA ARG A 163 5.98 -14.20 -2.87
C ARG A 163 6.70 -15.44 -3.34
N SER A 164 6.18 -16.62 -2.97
CA SER A 164 6.57 -17.87 -3.62
C SER A 164 5.99 -17.94 -5.03
N SER A 165 6.56 -18.84 -5.84
CA SER A 165 6.10 -19.07 -7.21
C SER A 165 4.64 -19.47 -7.26
N SER A 166 3.92 -19.06 -8.32
CA SER A 166 2.56 -19.53 -8.54
C SER A 166 2.55 -20.99 -8.98
N GLY A 167 1.50 -21.72 -8.61
CA GLY A 167 1.34 -23.14 -8.98
C GLY A 167 1.20 -23.37 -10.49
N ASP A 168 0.83 -22.33 -11.26
CA ASP A 168 0.76 -22.35 -12.73
C ASP A 168 2.08 -21.95 -13.41
N GLY A 169 3.15 -21.67 -12.64
CA GLY A 169 4.48 -21.34 -13.15
C GLY A 169 4.62 -19.97 -13.83
N LYS A 170 3.55 -19.16 -13.87
CA LYS A 170 3.58 -17.83 -14.52
C LYS A 170 4.27 -16.75 -13.67
N VAL A 171 4.24 -16.92 -12.35
CA VAL A 171 4.84 -15.99 -11.40
C VAL A 171 6.02 -16.69 -10.75
N ASN A 172 7.22 -16.20 -11.02
CA ASN A 172 8.42 -16.65 -10.32
C ASN A 172 8.43 -16.15 -8.87
N ALA A 173 9.19 -16.82 -8.00
CA ALA A 173 9.43 -16.30 -6.66
C ALA A 173 10.07 -14.91 -6.74
N GLY A 174 9.61 -13.97 -5.92
CA GLY A 174 10.07 -12.59 -5.99
C GLY A 174 9.56 -11.73 -4.84
N THR A 175 9.98 -10.48 -4.84
CA THR A 175 9.70 -9.55 -3.74
C THR A 175 8.90 -8.35 -4.24
N THR A 176 7.82 -8.03 -3.54
CA THR A 176 7.13 -6.74 -3.62
C THR A 176 7.52 -5.93 -2.39
N ILE A 177 7.92 -4.68 -2.59
CA ILE A 177 8.22 -3.77 -1.50
C ILE A 177 7.16 -2.68 -1.51
N SER A 178 6.52 -2.43 -0.37
CA SER A 178 5.50 -1.40 -0.27
C SER A 178 5.68 -0.53 0.97
N TRP A 179 5.56 0.78 0.76
CA TRP A 179 5.58 1.79 1.81
C TRP A 179 4.19 2.39 1.90
N HIS A 180 3.60 2.38 3.09
CA HIS A 180 2.35 3.06 3.38
C HIS A 180 2.60 4.10 4.47
N GLY A 181 1.67 5.02 4.67
CA GLY A 181 1.68 5.97 5.78
C GLY A 181 0.31 5.96 6.44
N CYS A 182 -0.04 4.89 7.16
CA CYS A 182 -1.32 4.78 7.87
C CYS A 182 -1.30 3.54 8.80
N LYS A 183 -2.16 3.53 9.83
CA LYS A 183 -2.46 2.40 10.72
C LYS A 183 -2.89 1.16 9.91
N LEU A 184 -2.21 0.03 10.09
CA LEU A 184 -2.38 -1.17 9.25
C LEU A 184 -2.93 -2.35 10.07
N ARG A 185 -3.95 -3.04 9.55
CA ARG A 185 -4.54 -4.22 10.20
C ARG A 185 -4.46 -5.41 9.26
N ARG A 186 -3.56 -6.35 9.56
CA ARG A 186 -3.48 -7.58 8.79
C ARG A 186 -4.58 -8.57 9.17
N ARG A 187 -5.43 -8.93 8.21
CA ARG A 187 -6.27 -10.12 8.25
C ARG A 187 -5.63 -11.24 7.42
N GLN A 188 -6.13 -12.46 7.54
CA GLN A 188 -5.64 -13.63 6.79
C GLN A 188 -5.47 -13.36 5.27
N ASP A 189 -6.26 -12.43 4.72
CA ASP A 189 -6.42 -12.20 3.28
C ASP A 189 -6.13 -10.74 2.88
N TYR A 190 -5.89 -9.86 3.86
CA TYR A 190 -5.79 -8.42 3.66
C TYR A 190 -4.71 -7.79 4.54
N ILE A 191 -4.09 -6.72 4.05
CA ILE A 191 -3.42 -5.70 4.89
C ILE A 191 -4.32 -4.47 4.98
#